data_AF-A0A7V7AGQ3-F1
#
_entry.id   AF-A0A7V7AGQ3-F1
#
_cell.length_a   1.000
_cell.length_b   1.000
_cell.length_c   1.000
_cell.angle_alpha   90.00
_cell.angle_beta   90.00
_cell.angle_gamma   90.00
#
_symmetry.space_group_name_H-M   'P 1'
#
loop_
_entity.id
_entity.type
_entity.pdbx_description
1 polymer ?
#
loop_
_entity_poly.entity_id
_entity_poly.type
_entity_poly.pdbx_seq_one_letter_code
_entity_poly.pdbx_strand_id
1 'polypeptide(L)'
;MELPCQPGEGEVVGKLLSGLKQELIGISKKGISLELRLVILFLFFLMTIMLCISLILVSTGVFNAGMKEHTALFEKELSHLSQSIYHDFGDLSLRSVSLAEQLSKGIETILLENGIRPSQLSQHPQLIETILVRKFDIL
;
A
#
# COMPACT_ATOMS: atom_id res chain seq x y z
N MET A 1 -24.93 -8.11 27.56
CA MET A 1 -24.69 -7.37 26.31
C MET A 1 -24.49 -5.92 26.67
N GLU A 2 -23.26 -5.52 26.99
CA GLU A 2 -22.83 -4.12 27.00
C GLU A 2 -21.34 -4.13 26.63
N LEU A 3 -21.00 -3.55 25.47
CA LEU A 3 -19.61 -3.36 25.06
C LEU A 3 -19.01 -2.21 25.90
N PRO A 4 -17.81 -2.36 26.46
CA PRO A 4 -17.13 -1.24 27.11
C PRO A 4 -16.72 -0.21 26.05
N CYS A 5 -17.30 1.00 26.15
CA CYS A 5 -16.89 2.17 25.37
C CYS A 5 -15.41 2.46 25.63
N GLN A 6 -14.59 2.30 24.58
CA GLN A 6 -13.20 2.74 24.54
C GLN A 6 -13.17 4.28 24.60
N PRO A 7 -12.38 4.89 25.51
CA PRO A 7 -12.23 6.34 25.54
C PRO A 7 -11.51 6.80 24.27
N GLY A 8 -12.17 7.63 23.46
CA GLY A 8 -11.58 8.18 22.25
C GLY A 8 -10.36 9.04 22.57
N GLU A 9 -9.31 8.96 21.75
CA GLU A 9 -8.04 9.69 21.93
C GLU A 9 -8.22 11.19 22.23
N GLY A 10 -9.28 11.81 21.69
CA GLY A 10 -9.62 13.21 21.95
C GLY A 10 -9.99 13.52 23.41
N GLU A 11 -10.57 12.57 24.16
CA GLU A 11 -10.88 12.77 25.59
C GLU A 11 -9.61 12.71 26.45
N VAL A 12 -8.67 11.84 26.08
CA VAL A 12 -7.38 11.69 26.77
C VAL A 12 -6.51 12.93 26.56
N VAL A 13 -6.41 13.40 25.31
CA VAL A 13 -5.69 14.62 24.96
C VAL A 13 -6.35 15.84 25.62
N GLY A 14 -7.68 15.91 25.65
CA GLY A 14 -8.42 16.97 26.34
C GLY A 14 -8.19 17.02 27.85
N LYS A 15 -8.15 15.86 28.52
CA LYS A 15 -7.80 15.75 29.95
C LYS A 15 -6.35 16.13 30.22
N LEU A 16 -5.41 15.71 29.38
CA LEU A 16 -3.98 16.08 29.52
C LEU A 16 -3.76 17.57 29.29
N LEU A 17 -4.40 18.14 28.28
CA LEU A 17 -4.31 19.56 27.94
C LEU A 17 -4.92 20.44 29.03
N SER A 18 -6.05 20.02 29.61
CA SER A 18 -6.70 20.75 30.71
C SER A 18 -5.89 20.68 32.01
N GLY A 19 -5.24 19.54 32.31
CA GLY A 19 -4.30 19.41 33.42
C GLY A 19 -3.09 20.35 33.29
N LEU A 20 -2.46 20.36 32.11
CA LEU A 20 -1.35 21.29 31.79
C LEU A 20 -1.78 22.75 31.90
N LYS A 21 -2.98 23.10 31.41
CA LYS A 21 -3.52 24.46 31.52
C LYS A 21 -3.73 24.89 32.98
N GLN A 22 -4.23 24.00 33.83
CA GLN A 22 -4.48 24.33 35.23
C GLN A 22 -3.18 24.56 36.01
N GLU A 23 -2.13 23.77 35.76
CA GLU A 23 -0.80 24.03 36.34
C GLU A 23 -0.21 25.36 35.85
N LEU A 24 -0.29 25.65 34.55
CA LEU A 24 0.21 26.91 33.98
C LEU A 24 -0.48 28.14 34.58
N ILE A 25 -1.80 28.08 34.79
CA ILE A 25 -2.58 29.17 35.37
C ILE A 25 -2.26 29.34 36.86
N GLY A 26 -2.03 28.23 37.58
CA GLY A 26 -1.59 28.25 38.98
C GLY A 26 -0.22 28.90 39.17
N ILE A 27 0.73 28.62 38.28
CA ILE A 27 2.07 29.24 38.26
C ILE A 27 1.97 30.74 37.91
N SER A 28 1.08 31.11 36.99
CA SER A 28 0.86 32.51 36.59
C SER A 28 0.30 33.37 37.73
N LYS A 29 -0.64 32.83 38.54
CA LYS A 29 -1.21 33.53 39.72
C LYS A 29 -0.20 33.82 40.83
N LYS A 30 0.89 33.06 40.92
CA LYS A 30 1.92 33.18 41.96
C LYS A 30 3.00 34.21 41.62
N GLY A 31 2.91 34.88 40.47
CA GLY A 31 3.93 35.78 39.95
C GLY A 31 5.07 34.97 39.32
N ILE A 32 5.28 35.15 38.02
CA ILE A 32 6.35 34.48 37.30
C ILE A 32 7.69 35.02 37.80
N SER A 33 8.54 34.15 38.36
CA SER A 33 9.90 34.49 38.76
C SER A 33 10.67 35.08 37.56
N LEU A 34 11.48 36.11 37.81
CA LEU A 34 12.20 36.86 36.79
C LEU A 34 13.08 35.95 35.91
N GLU A 35 13.62 34.88 36.48
CA GLU A 35 14.40 33.85 35.80
C GLU A 35 13.57 33.05 34.80
N LEU A 36 12.34 32.65 35.17
CA LEU A 36 11.47 31.85 34.31
C LEU A 36 10.96 32.68 33.12
N ARG A 37 10.71 33.97 33.33
CA ARG A 37 10.38 34.91 32.25
C ARG A 37 11.50 35.00 31.20
N LEU A 38 12.76 35.01 31.65
CA LEU A 38 13.93 35.06 30.77
C LEU A 38 14.08 33.75 29.98
N VAL A 39 13.89 32.60 30.64
CA VAL A 39 13.98 31.28 29.99
C VAL A 39 12.91 31.11 28.91
N ILE A 40 11.66 31.50 29.17
CA ILE A 40 10.59 31.43 28.18
C ILE A 40 10.90 32.35 26.99
N LEU A 41 11.35 33.58 27.25
CA LEU A 41 11.70 34.53 26.19
C LEU A 41 12.87 34.01 25.35
N PHE A 42 13.87 33.41 25.98
CA PHE A 42 15.01 32.81 25.30
C PHE A 42 14.59 31.62 24.41
N LEU A 43 13.77 30.71 24.92
CA LEU A 43 13.22 29.60 24.12
C LEU A 43 12.37 30.10 22.96
N PHE A 44 11.52 31.09 23.21
CA PHE A 44 10.70 31.70 22.16
C PHE A 44 11.55 32.35 21.07
N PHE A 45 12.62 33.04 21.46
CA PHE A 45 13.59 33.63 20.54
C PHE A 45 14.31 32.57 19.70
N LEU A 46 14.79 31.49 20.32
CA LEU A 46 15.39 30.36 19.61
C LEU A 46 14.43 29.74 18.61
N MET A 47 13.19 29.47 19.02
CA MET A 47 12.16 28.91 18.14
C MET A 47 11.86 29.84 16.96
N THR A 48 11.82 31.15 17.20
CA THR A 48 11.58 32.16 16.16
C THR A 48 12.72 32.19 15.14
N ILE A 49 13.98 32.14 15.59
CA ILE A 49 15.14 32.08 14.69
C ILE A 49 15.11 30.80 13.87
N MET A 50 14.86 29.65 14.49
CA MET A 50 14.78 28.38 13.79
C MET A 50 13.68 28.40 12.73
N LEU A 51 12.49 28.90 13.08
CA LEU A 51 11.38 29.04 12.15
C LEU A 51 11.72 29.97 10.99
N CYS A 52 12.35 31.10 11.26
CA CYS A 52 12.76 32.07 10.25
C CYS A 52 13.76 31.44 9.26
N ILE A 53 14.80 30.77 9.76
CA ILE A 53 15.77 30.05 8.92
C ILE A 53 15.07 28.97 8.09
N SER A 54 14.17 28.18 8.69
CA SER A 54 13.40 27.17 7.97
C SER A 54 12.56 27.78 6.85
N LEU A 55 11.86 28.90 7.10
CA LEU A 55 11.06 29.59 6.09
C LEU A 55 11.94 30.11 4.94
N ILE A 56 13.11 30.66 5.24
CA ILE A 56 14.06 31.13 4.22
C ILE A 56 14.59 29.95 3.40
N LEU A 57 14.97 28.83 4.02
CA LEU A 57 15.43 27.62 3.33
C LEU A 57 14.35 27.00 2.43
N VAL A 58 13.10 27.00 2.90
CA VAL A 58 11.95 26.54 2.11
C VAL A 58 11.68 27.49 0.95
N SER A 59 11.69 28.80 1.18
CA SER A 59 11.46 29.81 0.15
C SER A 59 12.56 29.83 -0.92
N THR A 60 13.80 29.53 -0.56
CA THR A 60 14.93 29.41 -1.50
C THR A 60 14.93 28.07 -2.25
N GLY A 61 14.03 27.16 -1.91
CA GLY A 61 13.86 25.89 -2.61
C GLY A 61 14.95 24.85 -2.36
N VAL A 62 15.91 25.12 -1.46
CA VAL A 62 16.95 24.16 -1.05
C VAL A 62 16.34 22.88 -0.50
N PHE A 63 15.22 23.00 0.24
CA PHE A 63 14.48 21.85 0.76
C PHE A 63 13.68 21.09 -0.31
N ASN A 64 13.28 21.75 -1.41
CA ASN A 64 12.46 21.16 -2.48
C ASN A 64 13.32 20.47 -3.55
N ALA A 65 14.55 20.95 -3.79
CA ALA A 65 15.47 20.36 -4.75
C ALA A 65 15.85 18.91 -4.38
N GLY A 66 16.16 18.65 -3.10
CA GLY A 66 16.46 17.28 -2.62
C GLY A 66 15.25 16.34 -2.68
N MET A 67 14.04 16.84 -2.41
CA MET A 67 12.83 16.02 -2.38
C MET A 67 12.32 15.63 -3.79
N LYS A 68 12.51 16.51 -4.79
CA LYS A 68 12.18 16.24 -6.20
C LYS A 68 13.05 15.17 -6.84
N GLU A 69 14.32 15.08 -6.44
CA GLU A 69 15.25 14.06 -6.95
C GLU A 69 14.77 12.64 -6.58
N HIS A 70 14.37 12.45 -5.31
CA HIS A 70 13.93 11.14 -4.82
C HIS A 70 12.59 10.69 -5.41
N THR A 71 11.61 11.59 -5.53
CA THR A 71 10.31 11.24 -6.12
C THR A 71 10.42 10.96 -7.62
N ALA A 72 11.24 11.71 -8.37
CA ALA A 72 11.43 11.48 -9.79
C ALA A 72 12.09 10.12 -10.10
N LEU A 73 13.02 9.66 -9.25
CA LEU A 73 13.64 8.35 -9.39
C LEU A 73 12.65 7.20 -9.09
N PHE A 74 11.86 7.32 -8.02
CA PHE A 74 10.84 6.32 -7.70
C PHE A 74 9.77 6.22 -8.79
N GLU A 75 9.31 7.35 -9.34
CA GLU A 75 8.30 7.36 -10.40
C GLU A 75 8.80 6.66 -11.68
N LYS A 76 10.07 6.87 -12.02
CA LYS A 76 10.70 6.23 -13.18
C LYS A 76 10.83 4.71 -13.01
N GLU A 77 11.32 4.25 -11.86
CA GLU A 77 11.51 2.82 -11.58
C GLU A 77 10.15 2.10 -11.45
N LEU A 78 9.17 2.72 -10.79
CA LEU A 78 7.86 2.11 -10.59
C LEU A 78 7.06 2.02 -11.90
N SER A 79 7.19 3.03 -12.78
CA SER A 79 6.62 3.00 -14.12
C SER A 79 7.21 1.86 -14.96
N HIS A 80 8.54 1.69 -14.93
CA HIS A 80 9.21 0.62 -15.65
C HIS A 80 8.81 -0.78 -15.13
N LEU A 81 8.74 -0.96 -13.80
CA LEU A 81 8.31 -2.22 -13.19
C LEU A 81 6.85 -2.55 -13.51
N SER A 82 5.96 -1.56 -13.41
CA SER A 82 4.54 -1.70 -13.77
C SER A 82 4.40 -2.18 -15.21
N GLN A 83 5.08 -1.51 -16.14
CA GLN A 83 5.01 -1.86 -17.56
C GLN A 83 5.55 -3.27 -17.85
N SER A 84 6.63 -3.70 -17.18
CA SER A 84 7.14 -5.07 -17.28
C SER A 84 6.09 -6.10 -16.80
N ILE A 85 5.48 -5.86 -15.63
CA ILE A 85 4.46 -6.76 -15.07
C ILE A 85 3.26 -6.87 -16.01
N TYR A 86 2.77 -5.76 -16.58
CA TYR A 86 1.67 -5.80 -17.54
C TYR A 86 2.02 -6.59 -18.80
N HIS A 87 3.25 -6.50 -19.30
CA HIS A 87 3.70 -7.26 -20.46
C HIS A 87 3.80 -8.76 -20.14
N ASP A 88 4.44 -9.12 -19.03
CA ASP A 88 4.61 -10.50 -18.60
C ASP A 88 3.27 -11.18 -18.33
N PHE A 89 2.32 -10.47 -17.71
CA PHE A 89 0.98 -10.99 -17.45
C PHE A 89 0.16 -11.14 -18.74
N GLY A 90 0.36 -10.23 -19.70
CA GLY A 90 -0.23 -10.32 -21.04
C GLY A 90 0.26 -11.57 -21.77
N ASP A 91 1.58 -11.77 -21.81
CA ASP A 91 2.20 -12.94 -22.45
C ASP A 91 1.80 -14.25 -21.78
N LEU A 92 1.75 -14.28 -20.44
CA LEU A 92 1.30 -15.45 -19.69
C LEU A 92 -0.18 -15.76 -19.97
N SER A 93 -1.03 -14.74 -20.09
CA SER A 93 -2.44 -14.91 -20.41
C SER A 93 -2.62 -15.43 -21.83
N LEU A 94 -1.89 -14.90 -22.81
CA LEU A 94 -1.90 -15.39 -24.20
C LEU A 94 -1.43 -16.84 -24.28
N ARG A 95 -0.35 -17.20 -23.58
CA ARG A 95 0.14 -18.59 -23.50
C ARG A 95 -0.89 -19.51 -22.85
N SER A 96 -1.56 -19.07 -21.79
CA SER A 96 -2.60 -19.85 -21.10
C SER A 96 -3.82 -20.10 -21.98
N VAL A 97 -4.27 -19.10 -22.73
CA VAL A 97 -5.36 -19.24 -23.71
C VAL A 97 -4.96 -20.20 -24.83
N SER A 98 -3.74 -20.06 -25.37
CA SER A 98 -3.22 -20.98 -26.39
C SER A 98 -3.12 -22.42 -25.87
N LEU A 99 -2.70 -22.61 -24.62
CA LEU A 99 -2.67 -23.91 -23.95
C LEU A 99 -4.07 -24.50 -23.80
N ALA A 100 -5.04 -23.70 -23.35
CA ALA A 100 -6.43 -24.13 -23.22
C ALA A 100 -7.03 -24.52 -24.58
N GLU A 101 -6.73 -23.76 -25.64
CA GLU A 101 -7.16 -24.07 -27.01
C GLU A 101 -6.54 -25.37 -27.51
N GLN A 102 -5.23 -25.55 -27.32
CA GLN A 102 -4.52 -26.78 -27.71
C GLN A 102 -5.03 -28.00 -26.93
N LEU A 103 -5.30 -27.84 -25.64
CA LEU A 103 -5.89 -28.88 -24.80
C LEU A 103 -7.30 -29.23 -25.29
N SER A 104 -8.15 -28.23 -25.53
CA SER A 104 -9.51 -28.43 -26.03
C SER A 104 -9.53 -29.16 -27.38
N LYS A 105 -8.70 -28.74 -28.34
CA LYS A 105 -8.56 -29.42 -29.64
C LYS A 105 -8.04 -30.85 -29.49
N GLY A 106 -7.10 -31.07 -28.57
CA GLY A 106 -6.57 -32.39 -28.27
C GLY A 106 -7.63 -33.34 -27.71
N ILE A 107 -8.46 -32.86 -26.78
CA ILE A 107 -9.60 -33.60 -26.23
C ILE A 107 -10.57 -33.94 -27.36
N GLU A 108 -10.99 -32.95 -28.15
CA GLU A 108 -11.93 -33.16 -29.26
C GLU A 108 -11.43 -34.19 -30.28
N THR A 109 -10.14 -34.16 -30.61
CA THR A 109 -9.52 -35.14 -31.50
C THR A 109 -9.61 -36.56 -30.94
N ILE A 110 -9.25 -36.76 -29.65
CA ILE A 110 -9.31 -38.07 -29.00
C ILE A 110 -10.76 -38.59 -28.95
N LEU A 111 -11.74 -37.71 -28.69
CA LEU A 111 -13.14 -38.09 -28.66
C LEU A 111 -13.66 -38.51 -30.04
N LEU A 112 -13.31 -37.75 -31.09
CA LEU A 112 -13.67 -38.07 -32.46
C LEU A 112 -13.03 -39.39 -32.94
N GLU A 113 -11.77 -39.65 -32.58
CA GLU A 113 -11.10 -40.94 -32.85
C GLU A 113 -11.85 -42.13 -32.23
N ASN A 114 -12.51 -41.93 -31.10
CA ASN A 114 -13.31 -42.94 -30.42
C ASN A 114 -14.79 -42.95 -30.87
N GLY A 115 -15.17 -42.13 -31.85
CA GLY A 115 -16.53 -42.04 -32.39
C GLY A 115 -17.53 -41.37 -31.46
N ILE A 116 -17.06 -40.59 -30.47
CA ILE A 116 -17.89 -39.99 -29.42
C ILE A 116 -17.91 -38.47 -29.63
N ARG A 117 -19.09 -37.85 -29.51
CA ARG A 117 -19.21 -36.38 -29.54
C ARG A 117 -18.85 -35.79 -28.17
N PRO A 118 -18.26 -34.57 -28.09
CA PRO A 118 -17.95 -33.90 -26.83
C PRO A 118 -19.10 -33.83 -25.82
N SER A 119 -20.33 -33.67 -26.32
CA SER A 119 -21.56 -33.66 -25.51
C SER A 119 -21.92 -34.99 -24.86
N GLN A 120 -21.31 -36.09 -25.32
CA GLN A 120 -21.56 -37.45 -24.84
C GLN A 120 -20.46 -37.94 -23.89
N LEU A 121 -19.44 -37.10 -23.59
CA LEU A 121 -18.35 -37.45 -22.69
C LEU A 121 -18.82 -37.77 -21.26
N SER A 122 -19.84 -37.06 -20.78
CA SER A 122 -20.47 -37.33 -19.47
C SER A 122 -21.10 -38.72 -19.36
N GLN A 123 -21.38 -39.38 -20.50
CA GLN A 123 -21.94 -40.73 -20.56
C GLN A 123 -20.84 -41.81 -20.57
N HIS A 124 -19.58 -41.42 -20.78
CA HIS A 124 -18.42 -42.31 -20.86
C HIS A 124 -17.23 -41.79 -20.03
N PRO A 125 -17.34 -41.73 -18.69
CA PRO A 125 -16.29 -41.19 -17.81
C PRO A 125 -14.97 -41.98 -17.86
N GLN A 126 -14.99 -43.21 -18.37
CA GLN A 126 -13.81 -44.07 -18.56
C GLN A 126 -12.81 -43.50 -19.59
N LEU A 127 -13.28 -42.66 -20.54
CA LEU A 127 -12.39 -41.99 -21.49
C LEU A 127 -11.66 -40.79 -20.88
N ILE A 128 -12.16 -40.22 -19.79
CA ILE A 128 -11.55 -39.05 -19.13
C ILE A 128 -10.15 -39.40 -18.61
N GLU A 129 -9.99 -40.60 -18.06
CA GLU A 129 -8.69 -41.11 -17.56
C GLU A 129 -7.69 -41.30 -18.71
N THR A 130 -8.14 -41.87 -19.84
CA THR A 130 -7.31 -42.01 -21.06
C THR A 130 -6.87 -40.66 -21.63
N ILE A 131 -7.75 -39.65 -21.61
CA ILE A 131 -7.46 -38.29 -22.10
C ILE A 131 -6.47 -37.58 -21.17
N LEU A 132 -6.66 -37.69 -19.86
CA LEU A 132 -5.76 -37.12 -18.85
C LEU A 132 -4.35 -37.72 -18.94
N VAL A 133 -4.22 -39.04 -18.92
CA VAL A 133 -2.91 -39.71 -19.01
C VAL A 133 -2.19 -39.35 -20.32
N ARG A 134 -2.89 -39.37 -21.46
CA ARG A 134 -2.26 -39.08 -22.75
C ARG A 134 -1.79 -37.62 -22.89
N LYS A 135 -2.46 -36.64 -22.27
CA LYS A 135 -2.16 -35.21 -22.46
C LYS A 135 -1.39 -34.58 -21.31
N PHE A 136 -1.49 -35.09 -20.08
CA PHE A 136 -0.75 -34.55 -18.93
C PHE A 136 0.68 -35.11 -18.82
N ASP A 137 0.98 -36.29 -19.37
CA ASP A 137 2.35 -36.83 -19.43
C ASP A 137 3.25 -36.13 -20.48
N ILE A 138 2.67 -35.27 -21.34
CA ILE A 138 3.37 -34.58 -22.45
C ILE A 138 3.51 -33.07 -22.20
N LEU A 139 2.86 -32.53 -21.15
CA LEU A 139 2.95 -31.14 -20.72
C LEU A 139 4.08 -30.94 -19.71
#